data_AF-M1WCB6-F1
#
_entry.id   AF-M1WCB6-F1
#
_cell.length_a   1.000
_cell.length_b   1.000
_cell.length_c   1.000
_cell.angle_alpha   90.00
_cell.angle_beta   90.00
_cell.angle_gamma   90.00
#
_symmetry.space_group_name_H-M   'P 1'
#
loop_
_entity.id
_entity.type
_entity.pdbx_description
1 polymer ?
#
loop_
_entity_poly.entity_id
_entity_poly.type
_entity_poly.pdbx_seq_one_letter_code
_entity_poly.pdbx_strand_id
1 'polypeptide(L)'
;MDGEVTPDQVAVDTEGNFIPPSGHPAFRVAPVLSFPIPYDRPTENMRKDRRWTPGIPPPDFLVVAGDPVMVALSHAAADSEESEAIGGATIRVPFICDAHHSSPGSRHSDDQPTYEEEFCNRSNLLDTLRTPKPNTQPLYPIPDAGGIFSDIVVVYLGPRDNYDKLNPIPNLPVISVSPVRRPGVKRDGTEYSWQPDLERMMHKVWGALRICLRYKFDRVVIGDFGLGDTYRNPPKLVAELWQSLLLHDPDLRGQFKYVVFAFPDPTQSTTQFLRDERARKLQADYERRRLSISAGDGTSSTLTGRMADLPTPPPAPTDMAIFESVFDPDETQRALQDPWGKRRHNKWRSEMISGKLRNLSWWEV
;
A
#
# COMPACT_ATOMS: atom_id res chain seq x y z
N MET A 1 46.86 19.78 -6.06
CA MET A 1 45.99 19.97 -4.88
C MET A 1 44.68 19.32 -5.28
N ASP A 2 44.62 18.02 -5.09
CA ASP A 2 43.50 17.20 -5.51
C ASP A 2 42.47 17.24 -4.40
N GLY A 3 41.36 17.97 -4.66
CA GLY A 3 40.24 18.09 -3.74
C GLY A 3 39.46 16.79 -3.74
N GLU A 4 39.48 16.10 -2.61
CA GLU A 4 38.69 14.91 -2.33
C GLU A 4 37.20 15.27 -2.41
N VAL A 5 36.52 14.73 -3.42
CA VAL A 5 35.07 14.90 -3.62
C VAL A 5 34.36 14.08 -2.56
N THR A 6 33.52 14.73 -1.74
CA THR A 6 32.77 14.03 -0.70
C THR A 6 31.62 13.20 -1.30
N PRO A 7 31.23 12.08 -0.69
CA PRO A 7 30.13 11.23 -1.17
C PRO A 7 28.82 12.00 -1.40
N ASP A 8 28.56 13.04 -0.60
CA ASP A 8 27.39 13.90 -0.72
C ASP A 8 27.40 14.75 -2.01
N GLN A 9 28.56 15.13 -2.54
CA GLN A 9 28.67 15.85 -3.82
C GLN A 9 28.41 14.93 -5.01
N VAL A 10 28.74 13.65 -4.90
CA VAL A 10 28.40 12.64 -5.93
C VAL A 10 26.90 12.36 -5.95
N ALA A 11 26.24 12.35 -4.79
CA ALA A 11 24.79 12.14 -4.69
C ALA A 11 23.99 13.30 -5.35
N VAL A 12 24.42 14.55 -5.16
CA VAL A 12 23.75 15.73 -5.73
C VAL A 12 23.91 15.81 -7.25
N ASP A 13 25.08 15.46 -7.80
CA ASP A 13 25.29 15.44 -9.26
C ASP A 13 24.54 14.30 -9.97
N THR A 14 24.12 13.28 -9.22
CA THR A 14 23.34 12.16 -9.77
C THR A 14 21.84 12.46 -9.77
N GLU A 15 21.32 13.31 -8.87
CA GLU A 15 19.90 13.69 -8.84
C GLU A 15 19.48 14.67 -9.96
N GLY A 16 20.44 15.42 -10.54
CA GLY A 16 20.16 16.43 -11.57
C GLY A 16 19.95 15.91 -13.00
N ASN A 17 20.34 14.66 -13.30
CA ASN A 17 20.38 14.13 -14.67
C ASN A 17 19.22 13.18 -15.05
N PHE A 18 18.32 12.84 -14.11
CA PHE A 18 17.23 11.89 -14.36
C PHE A 18 15.86 12.53 -14.63
N ILE A 19 15.76 13.86 -14.55
CA ILE A 19 14.53 14.56 -14.94
C ILE A 19 14.58 14.75 -16.46
N PRO A 20 13.76 14.04 -17.26
CA PRO A 20 13.67 14.37 -18.68
C PRO A 20 13.24 15.84 -18.79
N PRO A 21 13.95 16.66 -19.60
CA PRO A 21 13.66 18.08 -19.69
C PRO A 21 12.19 18.27 -20.11
N SER A 22 11.47 19.01 -19.26
CA SER A 22 10.10 19.47 -19.49
C SER A 22 10.08 20.32 -20.77
N GLY A 23 9.85 19.67 -21.92
CA GLY A 23 9.89 20.35 -23.22
C GLY A 23 10.13 19.49 -24.46
N HIS A 24 10.44 18.19 -24.37
CA HIS A 24 10.63 17.39 -25.59
C HIS A 24 9.28 17.22 -26.35
N PRO A 25 9.22 17.49 -27.66
CA PRO A 25 7.98 17.45 -28.45
C PRO A 25 7.33 16.06 -28.53
N ALA A 26 8.07 14.99 -28.20
CA ALA A 26 7.54 13.62 -28.05
C ALA A 26 6.70 13.41 -26.76
N PHE A 27 6.76 14.35 -25.81
CA PHE A 27 6.05 14.28 -24.52
C PHE A 27 4.86 15.25 -24.43
N ARG A 28 4.32 15.72 -25.56
CA ARG A 28 3.00 16.38 -25.59
C ARG A 28 1.90 15.34 -25.37
N VAL A 29 1.89 14.74 -24.20
CA VAL A 29 0.77 13.95 -23.70
C VAL A 29 -0.39 14.91 -23.50
N ALA A 30 -1.60 14.52 -23.89
CA ALA A 30 -2.83 15.26 -23.59
C ALA A 30 -2.82 15.72 -22.12
N PRO A 31 -3.42 16.88 -21.77
CA PRO A 31 -3.35 17.40 -20.41
C PRO A 31 -3.74 16.33 -19.40
N VAL A 32 -2.78 15.93 -18.56
CA VAL A 32 -2.97 14.85 -17.60
C VAL A 32 -3.68 15.45 -16.39
N LEU A 33 -4.96 15.11 -16.25
CA LEU A 33 -5.82 15.66 -15.21
C LEU A 33 -5.97 14.62 -14.10
N SER A 34 -5.55 14.98 -12.90
CA SER A 34 -5.83 14.21 -11.69
C SER A 34 -7.05 14.72 -10.94
N PHE A 35 -7.75 13.79 -10.29
CA PHE A 35 -9.00 14.03 -9.62
C PHE A 35 -8.87 13.68 -8.14
N PRO A 36 -9.12 14.62 -7.22
CA PRO A 36 -9.30 14.27 -5.81
C PRO A 36 -10.65 13.56 -5.67
N ILE A 37 -10.65 12.41 -5.01
CA ILE A 37 -11.85 11.59 -4.79
C ILE A 37 -12.07 11.44 -3.30
N PRO A 38 -13.02 12.18 -2.72
CA PRO A 38 -13.50 11.87 -1.39
C PRO A 38 -14.30 10.55 -1.44
N TYR A 39 -14.09 9.68 -0.45
CA TYR A 39 -14.89 8.47 -0.25
C TYR A 39 -15.62 8.47 1.11
N ASP A 40 -15.65 9.62 1.81
CA ASP A 40 -16.45 9.88 3.01
C ASP A 40 -17.95 10.00 2.74
N ARG A 41 -18.33 10.32 1.50
CA ARG A 41 -19.72 10.30 1.04
C ARG A 41 -20.02 8.95 0.40
N PRO A 42 -21.21 8.35 0.66
CA PRO A 42 -21.67 7.25 -0.18
C PRO A 42 -21.58 7.75 -1.61
N THR A 43 -20.73 7.16 -2.46
CA THR A 43 -20.69 7.60 -3.84
C THR A 43 -22.04 7.26 -4.43
N GLU A 44 -22.93 8.25 -4.51
CA GLU A 44 -24.32 8.13 -4.98
C GLU A 44 -24.41 7.52 -6.40
N ASN A 45 -23.27 7.46 -7.10
CA ASN A 45 -23.14 7.02 -8.49
C ASN A 45 -22.33 5.73 -8.70
N MET A 46 -22.07 4.91 -7.67
CA MET A 46 -21.60 3.55 -7.94
C MET A 46 -22.75 2.78 -8.60
N ARG A 47 -22.66 2.64 -9.92
CA ARG A 47 -23.49 1.74 -10.73
C ARG A 47 -23.58 0.41 -10.02
N LYS A 48 -24.75 0.12 -9.43
CA LYS A 48 -25.13 -1.19 -8.90
C LYS A 48 -25.40 -2.20 -10.03
N ASP A 49 -24.84 -1.95 -11.23
CA ASP A 49 -25.17 -2.63 -12.48
C ASP A 49 -24.79 -4.12 -12.38
N ARG A 50 -23.71 -4.43 -11.65
CA ARG A 50 -23.44 -5.78 -11.14
C ARG A 50 -24.00 -5.91 -9.73
N ARG A 51 -25.32 -6.05 -9.62
CA ARG A 51 -25.91 -6.56 -8.37
C ARG A 51 -25.35 -7.96 -8.16
N TRP A 52 -24.73 -8.20 -7.01
CA TRP A 52 -24.27 -9.53 -6.62
C TRP A 52 -25.39 -10.53 -6.86
N THR A 53 -25.14 -11.49 -7.74
CA THR A 53 -25.99 -12.66 -7.90
C THR A 53 -25.35 -13.81 -7.11
N PRO A 54 -26.15 -14.61 -6.38
CA PRO A 54 -25.66 -15.84 -5.78
C PRO A 54 -24.98 -16.70 -6.85
N GLY A 55 -23.69 -17.00 -6.68
CA GLY A 55 -22.91 -17.82 -7.62
C GLY A 55 -21.79 -17.12 -8.38
N ILE A 56 -21.61 -15.80 -8.26
CA ILE A 56 -20.40 -15.15 -8.81
C ILE A 56 -19.18 -15.63 -8.00
N PRO A 57 -18.15 -16.20 -8.67
CA PRO A 57 -16.93 -16.65 -7.99
C PRO A 57 -16.17 -15.46 -7.36
N PRO A 58 -15.30 -15.71 -6.36
CA PRO A 58 -14.35 -14.69 -5.90
C PRO A 58 -13.46 -14.24 -7.07
N PRO A 59 -12.82 -13.06 -6.98
CA PRO A 59 -11.77 -12.69 -7.93
C PRO A 59 -10.60 -13.67 -7.82
N ASP A 60 -9.86 -13.83 -8.92
CA ASP A 60 -8.59 -14.53 -8.88
C ASP A 60 -7.56 -13.67 -8.14
N PHE A 61 -6.94 -14.22 -7.11
CA PHE A 61 -5.88 -13.56 -6.37
C PHE A 61 -4.52 -14.07 -6.84
N LEU A 62 -3.63 -13.15 -7.15
CA LEU A 62 -2.27 -13.43 -7.59
C LEU A 62 -1.30 -12.70 -6.66
N VAL A 63 -0.28 -13.40 -6.18
CA VAL A 63 0.82 -12.81 -5.41
C VAL A 63 2.10 -13.05 -6.19
N VAL A 64 2.78 -11.98 -6.57
CA VAL A 64 3.92 -12.03 -7.49
C VAL A 64 5.07 -11.17 -6.99
N ALA A 65 6.30 -11.58 -7.30
CA ALA A 65 7.48 -10.74 -7.15
C ALA A 65 7.66 -9.86 -8.39
N GLY A 66 7.99 -8.59 -8.19
CA GLY A 66 8.33 -7.65 -9.26
C GLY A 66 7.73 -6.26 -9.08
N ASP A 67 8.14 -5.35 -9.96
CA ASP A 67 7.68 -3.95 -9.97
C ASP A 67 6.17 -3.85 -10.27
N PRO A 68 5.35 -3.29 -9.37
CA PRO A 68 3.90 -3.21 -9.52
C PRO A 68 3.42 -2.51 -10.80
N VAL A 69 4.16 -1.51 -11.29
CA VAL A 69 3.81 -0.81 -12.54
C VAL A 69 4.11 -1.69 -13.74
N MET A 70 5.25 -2.37 -13.77
CA MET A 70 5.57 -3.33 -14.84
C MET A 70 4.60 -4.52 -14.84
N VAL A 71 4.22 -5.02 -13.66
CA VAL A 71 3.19 -6.06 -13.51
C VAL A 71 1.86 -5.57 -14.07
N ALA A 72 1.40 -4.36 -13.69
CA ALA A 72 0.15 -3.78 -14.22
C ALA A 72 0.17 -3.64 -15.74
N LEU A 73 1.27 -3.14 -16.31
CA LEU A 73 1.44 -3.00 -17.75
C LEU A 73 1.45 -4.34 -18.48
N SER A 74 2.14 -5.35 -17.93
CA SER A 74 2.18 -6.70 -18.50
C SER A 74 0.79 -7.34 -18.52
N HIS A 75 0.05 -7.24 -17.42
CA HIS A 75 -1.33 -7.74 -17.35
C HIS A 75 -2.26 -6.98 -18.29
N ALA A 76 -2.12 -5.66 -18.41
CA ALA A 76 -2.91 -4.86 -19.34
C ALA A 76 -2.64 -5.25 -20.80
N ALA A 77 -1.38 -5.51 -21.17
CA ALA A 77 -1.02 -5.97 -22.50
C ALA A 77 -1.62 -7.34 -22.81
N ALA A 78 -1.43 -8.34 -21.93
CA ALA A 78 -1.96 -9.68 -22.11
C ALA A 78 -3.50 -9.71 -22.24
N ASP A 79 -4.20 -9.00 -21.35
CA ASP A 79 -5.67 -8.93 -21.40
C ASP A 79 -6.17 -8.12 -22.62
N SER A 80 -5.39 -7.14 -23.11
CA SER A 80 -5.71 -6.42 -24.35
C SER A 80 -5.58 -7.32 -25.57
N GLU A 81 -4.50 -8.10 -25.66
CA GLU A 81 -4.31 -9.06 -26.75
C GLU A 81 -5.46 -10.08 -26.81
N GLU A 82 -5.85 -10.64 -25.66
CA GLU A 82 -6.99 -11.56 -25.57
C GLU A 82 -8.31 -10.88 -25.98
N SER A 83 -8.55 -9.65 -25.50
CA SER A 83 -9.77 -8.92 -25.82
C SER A 83 -9.84 -8.53 -27.30
N GLU A 84 -8.76 -8.02 -27.86
CA GLU A 84 -8.69 -7.57 -29.26
C GLU A 84 -8.78 -8.73 -30.25
N ALA A 85 -8.25 -9.92 -29.89
CA ALA A 85 -8.38 -11.13 -30.70
C ALA A 85 -9.84 -11.54 -30.97
N ILE A 86 -10.78 -11.15 -30.10
CA ILE A 86 -12.22 -11.37 -30.27
C ILE A 86 -12.99 -10.09 -30.64
N GLY A 87 -12.29 -9.03 -31.07
CA GLY A 87 -12.88 -7.74 -31.45
C GLY A 87 -13.33 -6.87 -30.27
N GLY A 88 -12.80 -7.14 -29.08
CA GLY A 88 -13.01 -6.34 -27.87
C GLY A 88 -12.17 -5.06 -27.83
N ALA A 89 -12.17 -4.40 -26.66
CA ALA A 89 -11.47 -3.14 -26.44
C ALA A 89 -10.15 -3.37 -25.69
N THR A 90 -9.19 -2.48 -25.89
CA THR A 90 -7.94 -2.45 -25.11
C THR A 90 -8.25 -2.38 -23.61
N ILE A 91 -7.65 -3.27 -22.84
CA ILE A 91 -7.82 -3.39 -21.39
C ILE A 91 -6.74 -2.60 -20.67
N ARG A 92 -7.14 -1.85 -19.65
CA ARG A 92 -6.24 -1.09 -18.79
C ARG A 92 -6.36 -1.61 -17.37
N VAL A 93 -5.21 -1.77 -16.71
CA VAL A 93 -5.13 -2.27 -15.34
C VAL A 93 -4.57 -1.16 -14.45
N PRO A 94 -5.36 -0.62 -13.50
CA PRO A 94 -4.89 0.41 -12.60
C PRO A 94 -3.89 -0.15 -11.58
N PHE A 95 -2.97 0.71 -11.17
CA PHE A 95 -2.08 0.48 -10.03
C PHE A 95 -2.54 1.29 -8.82
N ILE A 96 -2.74 0.65 -7.67
CA ILE A 96 -2.94 1.32 -6.38
C ILE A 96 -1.56 1.64 -5.80
N CYS A 97 -1.24 2.93 -5.76
CA CYS A 97 0.02 3.47 -5.28
C CYS A 97 -0.07 3.91 -3.81
N ASP A 98 0.94 3.52 -3.04
CA ASP A 98 1.20 3.94 -1.68
C ASP A 98 1.66 5.38 -1.64
N ALA A 99 0.70 6.28 -1.58
CA ALA A 99 0.98 7.69 -1.64
C ALA A 99 1.50 8.20 -0.29
N HIS A 100 2.37 9.19 -0.35
CA HIS A 100 2.64 10.03 0.79
C HIS A 100 1.37 10.83 1.14
N HIS A 101 1.20 11.24 2.39
CA HIS A 101 -0.04 11.91 2.82
C HIS A 101 -0.01 13.43 2.56
N SER A 102 1.17 14.07 2.63
CA SER A 102 1.26 15.54 2.64
C SER A 102 1.90 16.17 1.42
N SER A 103 2.65 15.42 0.62
CA SER A 103 3.37 15.95 -0.56
C SER A 103 3.70 14.83 -1.53
N PRO A 104 3.56 15.04 -2.86
CA PRO A 104 3.77 14.00 -3.86
C PRO A 104 5.24 13.60 -3.98
N GLY A 105 5.50 12.30 -4.12
CA GLY A 105 6.84 11.74 -4.34
C GLY A 105 7.84 12.10 -3.25
N SER A 106 7.36 12.48 -2.07
CA SER A 106 8.19 12.95 -0.97
C SER A 106 8.56 11.79 -0.04
N ARG A 107 9.80 11.81 0.44
CA ARG A 107 10.29 10.93 1.52
C ARG A 107 10.45 11.70 2.82
N HIS A 108 10.45 11.00 3.95
CA HIS A 108 10.99 11.57 5.19
C HIS A 108 12.51 11.39 5.19
N SER A 109 13.23 12.30 5.86
CA SER A 109 14.71 12.33 5.86
C SER A 109 15.38 11.01 6.30
N ASP A 110 14.69 10.23 7.14
CA ASP A 110 15.23 9.02 7.76
C ASP A 110 14.67 7.72 7.14
N ASP A 111 13.82 7.84 6.12
CA ASP A 111 13.15 6.70 5.49
C ASP A 111 13.92 6.26 4.23
N GLN A 112 13.90 4.95 3.94
CA GLN A 112 14.35 4.45 2.64
C GLN A 112 13.52 5.07 1.51
N PRO A 113 14.06 5.18 0.28
CA PRO A 113 13.29 5.66 -0.87
C PRO A 113 11.94 4.95 -0.97
N THR A 114 10.87 5.71 -1.08
CA THR A 114 9.53 5.13 -1.17
C THR A 114 9.24 4.73 -2.61
N TYR A 115 8.33 3.76 -2.79
CA TYR A 115 7.92 3.39 -4.14
C TYR A 115 7.27 4.57 -4.89
N GLU A 116 6.52 5.45 -4.22
CA GLU A 116 5.95 6.64 -4.86
C GLU A 116 7.05 7.58 -5.39
N GLU A 117 8.12 7.80 -4.63
CA GLU A 117 9.27 8.61 -5.05
C GLU A 117 9.94 8.00 -6.28
N GLU A 118 10.24 6.70 -6.25
CA GLU A 118 10.80 5.99 -7.40
C GLU A 118 9.90 6.11 -8.63
N PHE A 119 8.60 5.93 -8.44
CA PHE A 119 7.63 6.01 -9.52
C PHE A 119 7.52 7.44 -10.09
N CYS A 120 7.59 8.46 -9.24
CA CYS A 120 7.66 9.86 -9.66
C CYS A 120 8.90 10.15 -10.50
N ASN A 121 10.04 9.51 -10.20
CA ASN A 121 11.30 9.73 -10.92
C ASN A 121 11.34 9.05 -12.31
N ARG A 122 10.51 8.04 -12.55
CA ARG A 122 10.47 7.30 -13.83
C ARG A 122 9.21 7.51 -14.67
N SER A 123 8.35 8.43 -14.26
CA SER A 123 7.07 8.71 -14.91
C SER A 123 6.73 10.19 -14.86
N ASN A 124 5.59 10.58 -15.43
CA ASN A 124 5.01 11.91 -15.23
C ASN A 124 4.08 11.99 -14.00
N LEU A 125 4.12 11.02 -13.08
CA LEU A 125 3.23 11.00 -11.91
C LEU A 125 3.40 12.28 -11.07
N LEU A 126 4.62 12.77 -10.87
CA LEU A 126 4.87 13.98 -10.10
C LEU A 126 4.15 15.21 -10.68
N ASP A 127 4.25 15.41 -11.99
CA ASP A 127 3.57 16.50 -12.70
C ASP A 127 2.05 16.36 -12.61
N THR A 128 1.58 15.12 -12.72
CA THR A 128 0.17 14.75 -12.62
C THR A 128 -0.40 15.04 -11.24
N LEU A 129 0.35 14.72 -10.17
CA LEU A 129 -0.04 15.00 -8.78
C LEU A 129 0.12 16.48 -8.38
N ARG A 130 0.87 17.27 -9.15
CA ARG A 130 0.98 18.73 -8.98
C ARG A 130 -0.05 19.52 -9.79
N THR A 131 -0.71 18.87 -10.74
CA THR A 131 -1.63 19.51 -11.69
C THR A 131 -3.07 19.03 -11.46
N PRO A 132 -3.80 19.60 -10.48
CA PRO A 132 -5.22 19.30 -10.31
C PRO A 132 -5.99 19.70 -11.56
N LYS A 133 -7.10 19.00 -11.82
CA LYS A 133 -8.05 19.44 -12.85
C LYS A 133 -8.52 20.88 -12.57
N PRO A 134 -8.69 21.74 -13.60
CA PRO A 134 -9.25 23.08 -13.40
C PRO A 134 -10.56 23.04 -12.60
N ASN A 135 -10.71 23.96 -11.64
CA ASN A 135 -11.85 24.05 -10.73
C ASN A 135 -11.99 22.88 -9.73
N THR A 136 -10.90 22.19 -9.40
CA THR A 136 -10.86 21.19 -8.31
C THR A 136 -9.99 21.66 -7.14
N GLN A 137 -10.12 21.01 -5.99
CA GLN A 137 -9.29 21.28 -4.82
C GLN A 137 -7.83 20.84 -5.07
N PRO A 138 -6.85 21.37 -4.32
CA PRO A 138 -5.50 20.81 -4.30
C PRO A 138 -5.54 19.31 -4.02
N LEU A 139 -4.65 18.56 -4.69
CA LEU A 139 -4.59 17.10 -4.55
C LEU A 139 -3.93 16.68 -3.23
N TYR A 140 -3.06 17.53 -2.69
CA TYR A 140 -2.34 17.33 -1.45
C TYR A 140 -2.64 18.46 -0.44
N PRO A 141 -2.66 18.15 0.88
CA PRO A 141 -2.54 16.82 1.47
C PRO A 141 -3.72 15.91 1.11
N ILE A 142 -3.46 14.61 0.95
CA ILE A 142 -4.51 13.63 0.67
C ILE A 142 -5.40 13.53 1.93
N PRO A 143 -6.72 13.73 1.81
CA PRO A 143 -7.62 13.60 2.95
C PRO A 143 -7.57 12.19 3.56
N ASP A 144 -7.78 12.07 4.87
CA ASP A 144 -7.83 10.77 5.55
C ASP A 144 -8.85 9.80 4.92
N ALA A 145 -9.97 10.35 4.46
CA ALA A 145 -11.02 9.66 3.72
C ALA A 145 -11.06 10.07 2.22
N GLY A 146 -9.89 10.16 1.58
CA GLY A 146 -9.77 10.48 0.16
C GLY A 146 -8.59 9.78 -0.52
N GLY A 147 -8.62 9.81 -1.85
CA GLY A 147 -7.54 9.36 -2.73
C GLY A 147 -7.47 10.22 -3.98
N ILE A 148 -6.43 10.04 -4.78
CA ILE A 148 -6.26 10.74 -6.05
C ILE A 148 -6.33 9.72 -7.17
N PHE A 149 -7.14 9.99 -8.20
CA PHE A 149 -7.12 9.24 -9.44
C PHE A 149 -6.40 10.01 -10.53
N SER A 150 -5.38 9.38 -11.09
CA SER A 150 -4.58 9.88 -12.19
C SER A 150 -4.83 8.96 -13.40
N ASP A 151 -5.58 9.44 -14.39
CA ASP A 151 -6.03 8.56 -15.48
C ASP A 151 -4.88 8.12 -16.37
N ILE A 152 -4.00 9.03 -16.81
CA ILE A 152 -2.95 8.72 -17.79
C ILE A 152 -1.58 9.05 -17.20
N VAL A 153 -0.97 8.09 -16.50
CA VAL A 153 0.41 8.20 -16.03
C VAL A 153 1.33 7.52 -17.03
N VAL A 154 2.21 8.29 -17.65
CA VAL A 154 3.16 7.85 -18.68
C VAL A 154 4.46 7.44 -18.00
N VAL A 155 4.95 6.25 -18.33
CA VAL A 155 6.15 5.65 -17.72
C VAL A 155 7.30 5.71 -18.72
N TYR A 156 8.37 6.41 -18.37
CA TYR A 156 9.50 6.65 -19.27
C TYR A 156 10.61 5.61 -19.08
N LEU A 157 10.84 5.20 -17.84
CA LEU A 157 11.94 4.31 -17.45
C LEU A 157 11.40 3.08 -16.72
N GLY A 158 12.10 1.96 -16.89
CA GLY A 158 11.88 0.74 -16.13
C GLY A 158 12.22 0.87 -14.63
N PRO A 159 12.16 -0.23 -13.88
CA PRO A 159 12.49 -0.25 -12.45
C PRO A 159 13.92 0.22 -12.15
N ARG A 160 14.17 0.63 -10.91
CA ARG A 160 15.44 1.22 -10.46
C ARG A 160 16.70 0.40 -10.73
N ASP A 161 16.58 -0.92 -10.87
CA ASP A 161 17.73 -1.80 -11.13
C ASP A 161 18.54 -1.35 -12.35
N ASN A 162 17.86 -0.96 -13.44
CA ASN A 162 18.49 -0.54 -14.69
C ASN A 162 17.98 0.80 -15.25
N TYR A 163 16.78 1.26 -14.84
CA TYR A 163 16.11 2.43 -15.43
C TYR A 163 16.10 2.44 -16.97
N ASP A 164 15.94 1.27 -17.59
CA ASP A 164 15.94 1.14 -19.04
C ASP A 164 14.82 1.98 -19.66
N LYS A 165 15.11 2.69 -20.75
CA LYS A 165 14.09 3.47 -21.47
C LYS A 165 13.04 2.53 -22.04
N LEU A 166 11.78 2.78 -21.71
CA LEU A 166 10.67 1.98 -22.22
C LEU A 166 10.32 2.42 -23.65
N ASN A 167 10.25 1.46 -24.57
CA ASN A 167 9.82 1.67 -25.95
C ASN A 167 8.96 0.49 -26.43
N PRO A 168 7.69 0.70 -26.81
CA PRO A 168 6.96 1.98 -26.78
C PRO A 168 6.81 2.52 -25.36
N ILE A 169 6.57 3.84 -25.22
CA ILE A 169 6.35 4.48 -23.92
C ILE A 169 4.92 4.14 -23.45
N PRO A 170 4.75 3.30 -22.42
CA PRO A 170 3.44 2.89 -21.96
C PRO A 170 2.80 3.94 -21.03
N ASN A 171 1.51 3.77 -20.76
CA ASN A 171 0.81 4.51 -19.72
C ASN A 171 -0.19 3.61 -18.97
N LEU A 172 -0.51 3.99 -17.73
CA LEU A 172 -1.48 3.28 -16.90
C LEU A 172 -2.27 4.24 -16.01
N PRO A 173 -3.48 3.85 -15.58
CA PRO A 173 -4.19 4.56 -14.53
C PRO A 173 -3.55 4.29 -13.16
N VAL A 174 -3.50 5.31 -12.31
CA VAL A 174 -2.91 5.23 -10.97
C VAL A 174 -3.89 5.77 -9.95
N ILE A 175 -4.04 5.04 -8.84
CA ILE A 175 -4.87 5.41 -7.70
C ILE A 175 -3.95 5.62 -6.51
N SER A 176 -3.68 6.87 -6.18
CA SER A 176 -2.80 7.26 -5.08
C SER A 176 -3.63 7.38 -3.80
N VAL A 177 -3.39 6.50 -2.84
CA VAL A 177 -4.04 6.52 -1.52
C VAL A 177 -2.97 6.39 -0.47
N SER A 178 -3.00 7.23 0.57
CA SER A 178 -1.98 7.17 1.62
C SER A 178 -2.35 6.11 2.67
N PRO A 179 -1.54 5.06 2.89
CA PRO A 179 -1.77 4.10 3.98
C PRO A 179 -1.70 4.76 5.37
N VAL A 180 -2.14 4.05 6.42
CA VAL A 180 -1.86 4.47 7.80
C VAL A 180 -0.36 4.35 8.04
N ARG A 181 0.28 5.38 8.59
CA ARG A 181 1.74 5.39 8.82
C ARG A 181 2.06 5.08 10.27
N ARG A 182 2.89 4.06 10.47
CA ARG A 182 3.49 3.63 11.74
C ARG A 182 2.48 3.56 12.90
N PRO A 183 1.35 2.85 12.73
CA PRO A 183 0.37 2.75 13.80
C PRO A 183 0.97 2.08 15.02
N GLY A 184 0.40 2.35 16.19
CA GLY A 184 0.76 1.59 17.38
C GLY A 184 0.35 0.14 17.20
N VAL A 185 1.27 -0.82 17.34
CA VAL A 185 0.98 -2.26 17.24
C VAL A 185 0.98 -2.94 18.61
N LYS A 186 0.21 -4.02 18.77
CA LYS A 186 0.19 -4.85 19.98
C LYS A 186 1.55 -5.52 20.23
N ARG A 187 1.69 -6.17 21.39
CA ARG A 187 2.95 -6.79 21.85
C ARG A 187 3.42 -7.95 20.96
N ASP A 188 2.54 -8.64 20.26
CA ASP A 188 2.89 -9.65 19.26
C ASP A 188 3.29 -9.02 17.92
N GLY A 189 2.79 -7.81 17.61
CA GLY A 189 3.04 -7.10 16.37
C GLY A 189 2.15 -7.54 15.21
N THR A 190 1.10 -8.31 15.50
CA THR A 190 0.17 -8.86 14.50
C THR A 190 -1.05 -7.97 14.29
N GLU A 191 -1.36 -7.11 15.25
CA GLU A 191 -2.55 -6.25 15.24
C GLU A 191 -2.22 -4.82 15.67
N TYR A 192 -3.09 -3.88 15.28
CA TYR A 192 -3.06 -2.54 15.85
C TYR A 192 -3.48 -2.54 17.32
N SER A 193 -2.85 -1.65 18.09
CA SER A 193 -3.20 -1.39 19.48
C SER A 193 -4.34 -0.38 19.63
N TRP A 194 -4.64 0.38 18.57
CA TRP A 194 -5.68 1.40 18.57
C TRP A 194 -6.72 1.10 17.49
N GLN A 195 -7.98 1.00 17.91
CA GLN A 195 -9.10 0.72 17.01
C GLN A 195 -9.26 1.78 15.88
N PRO A 196 -9.07 3.10 16.13
CA PRO A 196 -9.15 4.10 15.06
C PRO A 196 -8.12 3.91 13.94
N ASP A 197 -6.96 3.30 14.22
CA ASP A 197 -5.97 3.00 13.17
C ASP A 197 -6.47 1.88 12.25
N LEU A 198 -7.16 0.89 12.83
CA LEU A 198 -7.79 -0.20 12.06
C LEU A 198 -8.87 0.35 11.13
N GLU A 199 -9.74 1.19 11.68
CA GLU A 199 -10.81 1.82 10.92
C GLU A 199 -10.26 2.70 9.79
N ARG A 200 -9.23 3.51 10.08
CA ARG A 200 -8.58 4.34 9.06
C ARG A 200 -7.95 3.51 7.96
N MET A 201 -7.20 2.45 8.31
CA MET A 201 -6.56 1.59 7.31
C MET A 201 -7.62 0.90 6.43
N MET A 202 -8.65 0.34 7.05
CA MET A 202 -9.74 -0.30 6.33
C MET A 202 -10.47 0.68 5.40
N HIS A 203 -10.75 1.91 5.85
CA HIS A 203 -11.36 2.95 5.01
C HIS A 203 -10.50 3.29 3.79
N LYS A 204 -9.18 3.31 3.95
CA LYS A 204 -8.21 3.56 2.86
C LYS A 204 -8.21 2.42 1.83
N VAL A 205 -8.13 1.18 2.30
CA VAL A 205 -8.22 -0.03 1.46
C VAL A 205 -9.53 -0.06 0.67
N TRP A 206 -10.65 0.14 1.39
CA TRP A 206 -11.98 0.18 0.80
C TRP A 206 -12.15 1.32 -0.21
N GLY A 207 -11.67 2.53 0.14
CA GLY A 207 -11.71 3.70 -0.74
C GLY A 207 -10.95 3.47 -2.04
N ALA A 208 -9.76 2.87 -1.99
CA ALA A 208 -8.96 2.55 -3.17
C ALA A 208 -9.70 1.60 -4.14
N LEU A 209 -10.33 0.53 -3.62
CA LEU A 209 -11.14 -0.40 -4.42
C LEU A 209 -12.39 0.28 -5.01
N ARG A 210 -13.05 1.15 -4.24
CA ARG A 210 -14.21 1.91 -4.74
C ARG A 210 -13.82 2.89 -5.85
N ILE A 211 -12.64 3.50 -5.77
CA ILE A 211 -12.12 4.35 -6.85
C ILE A 211 -11.96 3.50 -8.13
N CYS A 212 -11.37 2.30 -8.05
CA CYS A 212 -11.26 1.39 -9.20
C CYS A 212 -12.62 1.17 -9.88
N LEU A 213 -13.62 0.76 -9.11
CA LEU A 213 -14.96 0.46 -9.60
C LEU A 213 -15.73 1.69 -10.12
N ARG A 214 -15.49 2.87 -9.51
CA ARG A 214 -16.03 4.14 -9.99
C ARG A 214 -15.59 4.42 -11.43
N TYR A 215 -14.33 4.13 -11.75
CA TYR A 215 -13.75 4.28 -13.09
C TYR A 215 -13.81 3.02 -13.96
N LYS A 216 -14.63 2.03 -13.56
CA LYS A 216 -14.94 0.82 -14.34
C LYS A 216 -13.75 -0.13 -14.53
N PHE A 217 -12.80 -0.09 -13.61
CA PHE A 217 -11.78 -1.12 -13.52
C PHE A 217 -12.29 -2.29 -12.68
N ASP A 218 -12.31 -3.48 -13.28
CA ASP A 218 -12.60 -4.77 -12.65
C ASP A 218 -11.32 -5.60 -12.43
N ARG A 219 -10.16 -5.00 -12.65
CA ARG A 219 -8.82 -5.58 -12.46
C ARG A 219 -7.99 -4.56 -11.72
N VAL A 220 -7.03 -5.00 -10.91
CA VAL A 220 -6.15 -4.06 -10.19
C VAL A 220 -4.84 -4.74 -9.80
N VAL A 221 -3.76 -3.97 -9.86
CA VAL A 221 -2.48 -4.32 -9.22
C VAL A 221 -2.28 -3.43 -8.00
N ILE A 222 -1.83 -4.05 -6.93
CA ILE A 222 -1.57 -3.43 -5.63
C ILE A 222 -0.11 -3.72 -5.29
N GLY A 223 0.63 -2.71 -4.86
CA GLY A 223 1.99 -2.90 -4.35
C GLY A 223 2.00 -3.52 -2.95
N ASP A 224 3.07 -3.28 -2.22
CA ASP A 224 3.22 -3.64 -0.81
C ASP A 224 2.46 -2.68 0.12
N PHE A 225 1.15 -2.49 -0.14
CA PHE A 225 0.37 -1.38 0.41
C PHE A 225 0.40 -1.24 1.93
N GLY A 226 1.05 -0.20 2.43
CA GLY A 226 1.22 0.08 3.85
C GLY A 226 2.25 -0.81 4.56
N LEU A 227 3.08 -1.54 3.84
CA LEU A 227 4.10 -2.41 4.41
C LEU A 227 5.47 -1.71 4.43
N GLY A 228 6.50 -2.45 4.79
CA GLY A 228 7.88 -1.99 4.87
C GLY A 228 8.18 -1.04 6.01
N ASP A 229 9.41 -0.53 6.01
CA ASP A 229 9.98 0.29 7.08
C ASP A 229 9.31 1.67 7.22
N THR A 230 8.74 2.16 6.12
CA THR A 230 8.09 3.46 6.03
C THR A 230 6.75 3.46 6.77
N TYR A 231 5.91 2.44 6.52
CA TYR A 231 4.54 2.39 7.02
C TYR A 231 4.34 1.46 8.21
N ARG A 232 5.08 0.34 8.29
CA ARG A 232 5.10 -0.56 9.48
C ARG A 232 3.73 -1.09 9.92
N ASN A 233 2.80 -1.31 8.99
CA ASN A 233 1.55 -1.99 9.31
C ASN A 233 1.79 -3.52 9.41
N PRO A 234 1.12 -4.26 10.31
CA PRO A 234 1.24 -5.71 10.37
C PRO A 234 0.78 -6.37 9.06
N PRO A 235 1.64 -7.11 8.34
CA PRO A 235 1.32 -7.61 7.01
C PRO A 235 0.11 -8.54 6.96
N LYS A 236 -0.01 -9.43 7.95
CA LYS A 236 -1.14 -10.37 8.04
C LYS A 236 -2.47 -9.64 8.19
N LEU A 237 -2.53 -8.62 9.06
CA LEU A 237 -3.71 -7.80 9.23
C LEU A 237 -4.08 -7.07 7.93
N VAL A 238 -3.11 -6.49 7.24
CA VAL A 238 -3.35 -5.79 5.98
C VAL A 238 -3.87 -6.75 4.90
N ALA A 239 -3.26 -7.93 4.75
CA ALA A 239 -3.73 -8.97 3.84
C ALA A 239 -5.18 -9.40 4.13
N GLU A 240 -5.49 -9.65 5.40
CA GLU A 240 -6.85 -10.00 5.86
C GLU A 240 -7.87 -8.87 5.60
N LEU A 241 -7.46 -7.60 5.71
CA LEU A 241 -8.32 -6.46 5.37
C LEU A 241 -8.69 -6.45 3.88
N TRP A 242 -7.71 -6.63 2.99
CA TRP A 242 -7.94 -6.74 1.55
C TRP A 242 -8.87 -7.92 1.24
N GLN A 243 -8.57 -9.10 1.79
CA GLN A 243 -9.37 -10.32 1.57
C GLN A 243 -10.81 -10.15 2.06
N SER A 244 -11.00 -9.65 3.29
CA SER A 244 -12.31 -9.45 3.88
C SER A 244 -13.18 -8.51 3.04
N LEU A 245 -12.61 -7.40 2.56
CA LEU A 245 -13.34 -6.46 1.71
C LEU A 245 -13.69 -7.06 0.34
N LEU A 246 -12.76 -7.76 -0.31
CA LEU A 246 -12.98 -8.35 -1.63
C LEU A 246 -13.93 -9.56 -1.60
N LEU A 247 -14.00 -10.29 -0.49
CA LEU A 247 -14.84 -11.49 -0.34
C LEU A 247 -16.19 -11.24 0.33
N HIS A 248 -16.31 -10.20 1.16
CA HIS A 248 -17.49 -10.01 2.00
C HIS A 248 -18.17 -8.67 1.84
N ASP A 249 -17.52 -7.63 1.32
CA ASP A 249 -18.19 -6.34 1.13
C ASP A 249 -19.26 -6.44 0.03
N PRO A 250 -20.54 -6.19 0.32
CA PRO A 250 -21.60 -6.24 -0.69
C PRO A 250 -21.39 -5.32 -1.89
N ASP A 251 -20.61 -4.26 -1.75
CA ASP A 251 -20.33 -3.29 -2.82
C ASP A 251 -19.09 -3.66 -3.65
N LEU A 252 -18.22 -4.57 -3.16
CA LEU A 252 -16.97 -4.96 -3.81
C LEU A 252 -16.96 -6.43 -4.27
N ARG A 253 -17.64 -7.30 -3.54
CA ARG A 253 -17.67 -8.74 -3.80
C ARG A 253 -18.22 -9.03 -5.20
N GLY A 254 -17.45 -9.79 -5.98
CA GLY A 254 -17.80 -10.19 -7.35
C GLY A 254 -17.68 -9.06 -8.38
N GLN A 255 -17.11 -7.92 -8.00
CA GLN A 255 -16.91 -6.79 -8.91
C GLN A 255 -15.57 -6.86 -9.65
N PHE A 256 -14.58 -7.55 -9.09
CA PHE A 256 -13.26 -7.73 -9.70
C PHE A 256 -13.14 -9.11 -10.37
N LYS A 257 -12.51 -9.16 -11.55
CA LYS A 257 -12.04 -10.35 -12.24
C LYS A 257 -10.81 -10.93 -11.53
N TYR A 258 -9.80 -10.09 -11.29
CA TYR A 258 -8.61 -10.47 -10.55
C TYR A 258 -8.01 -9.30 -9.76
N VAL A 259 -7.20 -9.64 -8.75
CA VAL A 259 -6.41 -8.72 -7.94
C VAL A 259 -4.99 -9.28 -7.84
N VAL A 260 -3.99 -8.47 -8.22
CA VAL A 260 -2.57 -8.86 -8.13
C VAL A 260 -1.90 -8.06 -7.03
N PHE A 261 -1.24 -8.75 -6.10
CA PHE A 261 -0.33 -8.17 -5.13
C PHE A 261 1.10 -8.35 -5.63
N ALA A 262 1.72 -7.25 -6.04
CA ALA A 262 3.08 -7.22 -6.56
C ALA A 262 4.04 -6.71 -5.48
N PHE A 263 5.05 -7.51 -5.16
CA PHE A 263 6.08 -7.18 -4.18
C PHE A 263 7.38 -6.82 -4.89
N PRO A 264 7.80 -5.54 -4.90
CA PRO A 264 9.07 -5.12 -5.49
C PRO A 264 10.26 -5.86 -4.87
N ASP A 265 10.26 -6.00 -3.54
CA ASP A 265 11.22 -6.80 -2.78
C ASP A 265 10.51 -8.00 -2.14
N PRO A 266 10.62 -9.22 -2.71
CA PRO A 266 10.01 -10.41 -2.15
C PRO A 266 10.68 -10.88 -0.84
N THR A 267 11.84 -10.32 -0.49
CA THR A 267 12.60 -10.66 0.72
C THR A 267 12.25 -9.77 1.91
N GLN A 268 11.54 -8.66 1.67
CA GLN A 268 11.09 -7.74 2.72
C GLN A 268 10.24 -8.48 3.77
N SER A 269 10.52 -8.22 5.05
CA SER A 269 9.70 -8.68 6.17
C SER A 269 9.45 -7.56 7.17
N THR A 270 8.30 -6.91 7.04
CA THR A 270 7.83 -5.91 8.00
C THR A 270 7.68 -6.53 9.39
N THR A 271 7.27 -7.80 9.47
CA THR A 271 7.14 -8.52 10.75
C THR A 271 8.49 -8.67 11.44
N GLN A 272 9.55 -9.02 10.69
CA GLN A 272 10.90 -9.12 11.24
C GLN A 272 11.37 -7.74 11.71
N PHE A 273 11.18 -6.70 10.89
CA PHE A 273 11.53 -5.33 11.24
C PHE A 273 10.89 -4.88 12.57
N LEU A 274 9.58 -5.13 12.73
CA LEU A 274 8.83 -4.80 13.96
C LEU A 274 9.36 -5.56 15.19
N ARG A 275 9.76 -6.83 15.02
CA ARG A 275 10.38 -7.63 16.09
C ARG A 275 11.74 -7.07 16.49
N ASP A 276 12.58 -6.73 15.53
CA ASP A 276 13.93 -6.22 15.76
C ASP A 276 13.90 -4.81 16.38
N GLU A 277 12.99 -3.95 15.94
CA GLU A 277 12.77 -2.65 16.59
C GLU A 277 12.34 -2.81 18.05
N ARG A 278 11.43 -3.75 18.33
CA ARG A 278 10.99 -4.03 19.70
C ARG A 278 12.12 -4.58 20.56
N ALA A 279 12.91 -5.52 20.05
CA ALA A 279 14.05 -6.09 20.76
C ALA A 279 15.08 -4.99 21.12
N ARG A 280 15.40 -4.11 20.16
CA ARG A 280 16.28 -2.95 20.38
C ARG A 280 15.74 -2.01 21.47
N LYS A 281 14.45 -1.69 21.45
CA LYS A 281 13.81 -0.85 22.49
C LYS A 281 13.88 -1.49 23.88
N LEU A 282 13.57 -2.78 23.99
CA LEU A 282 13.64 -3.52 25.26
C LEU A 282 15.07 -3.56 25.81
N GLN A 283 16.07 -3.76 24.95
CA GLN A 283 17.47 -3.73 25.36
C GLN A 283 17.89 -2.33 25.84
N ALA A 284 17.55 -1.27 25.11
CA ALA A 284 17.86 0.10 25.51
C ALA A 284 17.20 0.48 26.86
N ASP A 285 15.98 0.01 27.10
CA ASP A 285 15.26 0.25 28.36
C ASP A 285 15.82 -0.58 29.54
N TYR A 286 16.37 -1.76 29.26
CA TYR A 286 17.10 -2.56 30.23
C TYR A 286 18.42 -1.87 30.62
N GLU A 287 19.19 -1.41 29.64
CA GLU A 287 20.46 -0.70 29.87
C GLU A 287 20.25 0.60 30.64
N ARG A 288 19.22 1.40 30.30
CA ARG A 288 18.84 2.60 31.08
C ARG A 288 18.52 2.27 32.53
N ARG A 289 17.75 1.21 32.80
CA ARG A 289 17.42 0.78 34.17
C ARG A 289 18.64 0.29 34.94
N ARG A 290 19.55 -0.42 34.28
CA ARG A 290 20.80 -0.88 34.88
C ARG A 290 21.66 0.32 35.31
N LEU A 291 21.80 1.32 34.44
CA LEU A 291 22.56 2.53 34.73
C LEU A 291 21.95 3.37 35.87
N SER A 292 20.62 3.47 35.95
CA SER A 292 19.95 4.19 37.03
C SER A 292 20.10 3.52 38.40
N ILE A 293 20.14 2.18 38.45
CA ILE A 293 20.34 1.43 39.70
C ILE A 293 21.79 1.58 40.18
N SER A 294 22.78 1.58 39.28
CA SER A 294 24.19 1.78 39.64
C SER A 294 24.53 3.19 40.15
N ALA A 295 23.67 4.19 39.91
CA ALA A 295 23.88 5.57 40.34
C ALA A 295 23.16 5.93 41.67
N GLY A 296 22.28 5.05 42.18
CA GLY A 296 21.33 5.38 43.24
C GLY A 296 21.65 4.87 44.65
N ASP A 297 22.41 3.79 44.83
CA ASP A 297 22.73 3.30 46.18
C ASP A 297 23.89 2.30 46.17
N GLY A 298 24.75 2.36 47.19
CA GLY A 298 25.98 1.56 47.32
C GLY A 298 25.79 0.07 47.62
N THR A 299 24.62 -0.50 47.29
CA THR A 299 24.30 -1.90 47.58
C THR A 299 24.33 -2.71 46.28
N SER A 300 25.46 -3.36 46.03
CA SER A 300 25.69 -4.27 44.90
C SER A 300 24.76 -5.48 44.98
N SER A 301 23.56 -5.38 44.41
CA SER A 301 22.75 -6.56 44.05
C SER A 301 23.03 -6.91 42.59
N THR A 302 23.77 -8.01 42.41
CA THR A 302 24.13 -8.57 41.11
C THR A 302 22.87 -9.09 40.41
N LEU A 303 22.18 -8.22 39.67
CA LEU A 303 21.15 -8.65 38.72
C LEU A 303 21.83 -9.24 37.46
N THR A 304 22.48 -10.39 37.62
CA THR A 304 22.91 -11.25 36.52
C THR A 304 21.69 -12.00 35.94
N GLY A 305 20.70 -11.26 35.47
CA GLY A 305 19.62 -11.80 34.66
C GLY A 305 20.11 -11.92 33.23
N ARG A 306 20.62 -13.09 32.85
CA ARG A 306 20.97 -13.45 31.46
C ARG A 306 19.73 -13.30 30.56
N MET A 307 19.59 -12.17 29.87
CA MET A 307 18.73 -12.09 28.68
C MET A 307 19.40 -12.73 27.44
N ALA A 308 20.68 -13.09 27.54
CA ALA A 308 21.47 -13.64 26.44
C ALA A 308 21.16 -15.11 26.06
N ASP A 309 20.35 -15.83 26.86
CA ASP A 309 20.10 -17.27 26.66
C ASP A 309 18.67 -17.60 26.17
N LEU A 310 17.88 -16.60 25.76
CA LEU A 310 16.57 -16.89 25.14
C LEU A 310 16.78 -17.35 23.69
N PRO A 311 16.19 -18.50 23.28
CA PRO A 311 16.27 -18.95 21.89
C PRO A 311 15.81 -17.83 20.96
N THR A 312 16.64 -17.48 19.98
CA THR A 312 16.25 -16.53 18.94
C THR A 312 15.05 -17.13 18.23
N PRO A 313 13.89 -16.44 18.18
CA PRO A 313 12.75 -16.94 17.45
C PRO A 313 13.15 -17.14 15.98
N PRO A 314 12.53 -18.12 15.28
CA PRO A 314 12.80 -18.29 13.86
C PRO A 314 12.53 -16.99 13.09
N PRO A 315 13.24 -16.77 11.97
CA PRO A 315 13.00 -15.62 11.11
C PRO A 315 11.51 -15.48 10.80
N ALA A 316 10.98 -14.26 10.89
CA ALA A 316 9.61 -14.01 10.48
C ALA A 316 9.46 -14.26 8.96
N PRO A 317 8.27 -14.72 8.51
CA PRO A 317 8.01 -14.83 7.07
C PRO A 317 8.11 -13.47 6.38
N THR A 318 8.41 -13.49 5.08
CA THR A 318 8.39 -12.29 4.24
C THR A 318 6.96 -11.78 4.07
N ASP A 319 6.81 -10.51 3.73
CA ASP A 319 5.51 -9.90 3.49
C ASP A 319 4.79 -10.61 2.34
N MET A 320 5.53 -10.95 1.27
CA MET A 320 5.04 -11.76 0.15
C MET A 320 4.54 -13.13 0.62
N ALA A 321 5.31 -13.87 1.41
CA ALA A 321 4.92 -15.19 1.90
C ALA A 321 3.65 -15.16 2.79
N ILE A 322 3.46 -14.07 3.55
CA ILE A 322 2.23 -13.85 4.31
C ILE A 322 1.04 -13.66 3.36
N PHE A 323 1.20 -12.86 2.30
CA PHE A 323 0.14 -12.65 1.31
C PHE A 323 -0.17 -13.92 0.54
N GLU A 324 0.84 -14.68 0.12
CA GLU A 324 0.66 -16.00 -0.52
C GLU A 324 -0.18 -16.92 0.37
N SER A 325 0.11 -16.99 1.67
CA SER A 325 -0.66 -17.81 2.61
C SER A 325 -2.09 -17.33 2.80
N VAL A 326 -2.35 -16.01 2.80
CA VAL A 326 -3.71 -15.47 3.01
C VAL A 326 -4.56 -15.63 1.75
N PHE A 327 -3.96 -15.42 0.58
CA PHE A 327 -4.65 -15.47 -0.72
C PHE A 327 -4.54 -16.83 -1.42
N ASP A 328 -4.01 -17.84 -0.74
CA ASP A 328 -4.05 -19.22 -1.19
C ASP A 328 -5.50 -19.63 -1.53
N PRO A 329 -5.73 -20.39 -2.62
CA PRO A 329 -7.08 -20.80 -3.03
C PRO A 329 -7.87 -21.54 -1.93
N ASP A 330 -7.20 -22.40 -1.14
CA ASP A 330 -7.86 -23.16 -0.08
C ASP A 330 -8.24 -22.26 1.11
N GLU A 331 -7.40 -21.27 1.42
CA GLU A 331 -7.68 -20.29 2.48
C GLU A 331 -8.78 -19.31 2.04
N THR A 332 -8.74 -18.85 0.79
CA THR A 332 -9.79 -18.02 0.19
C THR A 332 -11.15 -18.73 0.21
N GLN A 333 -11.17 -20.02 -0.12
CA GLN A 333 -12.38 -20.82 -0.06
C GLN A 333 -12.88 -21.02 1.37
N ARG A 334 -11.98 -21.23 2.34
CA ARG A 334 -12.32 -21.26 3.77
C ARG A 334 -12.92 -19.93 4.23
N ALA A 335 -12.29 -18.80 3.89
CA ALA A 335 -12.76 -17.45 4.23
C ALA A 335 -14.17 -17.18 3.66
N LEU A 336 -14.46 -17.60 2.42
CA LEU A 336 -15.80 -17.47 1.81
C LEU A 336 -16.91 -18.17 2.59
N GLN A 337 -16.57 -19.31 3.19
CA GLN A 337 -17.49 -20.13 3.98
C GLN A 337 -17.65 -19.61 5.40
N ASP A 338 -16.69 -18.82 5.90
CA ASP A 338 -16.69 -18.32 7.27
C ASP A 338 -17.89 -17.38 7.54
N PRO A 339 -18.84 -17.80 8.40
CA PRO A 339 -19.94 -16.93 8.84
C PRO A 339 -19.44 -15.76 9.70
N TRP A 340 -18.27 -15.89 10.33
CA TRP A 340 -17.70 -14.89 11.22
C TRP A 340 -17.09 -13.70 10.48
N GLY A 341 -16.35 -13.92 9.39
CA GLY A 341 -15.91 -12.86 8.48
C GLY A 341 -17.06 -11.98 7.99
N LYS A 342 -18.19 -12.60 7.63
CA LYS A 342 -19.43 -11.90 7.25
C LYS A 342 -20.04 -11.09 8.41
N ARG A 343 -20.02 -11.61 9.64
CA ARG A 343 -20.57 -10.91 10.82
C ARG A 343 -19.74 -9.69 11.22
N ARG A 344 -18.41 -9.80 11.22
CA ARG A 344 -17.51 -8.66 11.48
C ARG A 344 -17.71 -7.54 10.46
N HIS A 345 -17.76 -7.91 9.17
CA HIS A 345 -18.00 -6.95 8.10
C HIS A 345 -19.38 -6.29 8.19
N ASN A 346 -20.46 -7.06 8.39
CA ASN A 346 -21.83 -6.53 8.45
C ASN A 346 -22.07 -5.62 9.65
N LYS A 347 -21.48 -5.92 10.82
CA LYS A 347 -21.57 -5.05 12.00
C LYS A 347 -20.88 -3.71 11.73
N TRP A 348 -19.68 -3.74 11.14
CA TRP A 348 -18.97 -2.51 10.75
C TRP A 348 -19.73 -1.69 9.70
N ARG A 349 -20.23 -2.32 8.63
CA ARG A 349 -20.99 -1.60 7.58
C ARG A 349 -22.22 -0.92 8.15
N SER A 350 -22.89 -1.55 9.13
CA SER A 350 -24.00 -0.94 9.86
C SER A 350 -23.58 0.27 10.71
N GLU A 351 -22.43 0.20 11.37
CA GLU A 351 -21.88 1.30 12.19
C GLU A 351 -21.36 2.47 11.35
N MET A 352 -20.75 2.19 10.19
CA MET A 352 -20.33 3.19 9.20
C MET A 352 -21.53 3.93 8.60
N ILE A 353 -22.55 3.21 8.14
CA ILE A 353 -23.76 3.80 7.53
C ILE A 353 -24.56 4.61 8.56
N SER A 354 -24.57 4.19 9.83
CA SER A 354 -25.35 4.86 10.89
C SER A 354 -24.66 6.09 11.51
N GLY A 355 -23.41 6.41 11.12
CA GLY A 355 -22.66 7.53 11.68
C GLY A 355 -22.37 7.42 13.19
N LYS A 356 -22.53 6.21 13.77
CA LYS A 356 -22.38 5.94 15.21
C LYS A 356 -20.94 5.66 15.65
N LEU A 357 -19.94 5.93 14.81
CA LEU A 357 -18.51 5.72 15.08
C LEU A 357 -17.93 6.77 16.06
N ARG A 358 -18.53 6.87 17.25
CA ARG A 358 -17.95 7.54 18.42
C ARG A 358 -18.26 6.68 19.62
N ASN A 359 -17.26 5.91 20.05
CA ASN A 359 -17.26 5.02 21.21
C ASN A 359 -17.90 3.65 20.94
N LEU A 360 -17.06 2.60 20.85
CA LEU A 360 -17.18 1.36 21.64
C LEU A 360 -16.03 0.38 21.33
N SER A 361 -15.59 -0.32 22.37
CA SER A 361 -14.55 -1.35 22.39
C SER A 361 -15.01 -2.66 21.76
N TRP A 362 -14.17 -3.27 20.93
CA TRP A 362 -14.48 -4.46 20.12
C TRP A 362 -14.20 -5.81 20.80
N TRP A 363 -14.09 -5.89 22.13
CA TRP A 363 -13.76 -7.15 22.82
C TRP A 363 -14.46 -7.31 24.17
N GLU A 364 -15.77 -7.54 24.17
CA GLU A 364 -16.44 -8.31 25.24
C GLU A 364 -17.52 -9.21 24.64
N VAL A 365 -17.46 -10.48 25.07
CA VAL A 365 -18.28 -11.69 24.81
C VAL A 365 -17.84 -12.59 23.66
#